data_AF-A0A5J4RFV2-F1
#
_entry.id   AF-A0A5J4RFV2-F1
#
_cell.length_a   1.000
_cell.length_b   1.000
_cell.length_c   1.000
_cell.angle_alpha   90.00
_cell.angle_beta   90.00
_cell.angle_gamma   90.00
#
_symmetry.space_group_name_H-M   'P 1'
#
loop_
_entity.id
_entity.type
_entity.pdbx_description
1 polymer ?
#
loop_
_entity_poly.entity_id
_entity_poly.type
_entity_poly.pdbx_seq_one_letter_code
_entity_poly.pdbx_strand_id
1 'polypeptide(L)'
;RLTAAASTQLGIKNAAGEWILLYQVPAATSGTGGGQGGMGGGSSLVLLLSSPQFVKGSSYSFFSGGTITGDTTVNGYNMGGTYSGGTSKSFTVN
;
A
#
# COMPACT_ATOMS: atom_id res chain seq x y z
N ARG A 1 -7.75 -3.81 8.47
CA ARG A 1 -8.31 -4.24 7.17
C ARG A 1 -8.53 -3.00 6.32
N LEU A 2 -8.04 -2.98 5.09
CA LEU A 2 -8.22 -1.87 4.15
C LEU A 2 -8.83 -2.39 2.85
N THR A 3 -9.68 -1.56 2.22
CA THR A 3 -10.18 -1.76 0.86
C THR A 3 -9.59 -0.65 -0.03
N ALA A 4 -8.89 -0.99 -1.10
CA ALA A 4 -8.26 -0.03 -2.02
C ALA A 4 -8.38 -0.48 -3.48
N ALA A 5 -8.51 0.48 -4.40
CA ALA A 5 -8.56 0.20 -5.84
C ALA A 5 -7.18 -0.24 -6.37
N ALA A 6 -7.18 -0.94 -7.52
CA ALA A 6 -5.95 -1.24 -8.27
C ALA A 6 -5.12 0.02 -8.55
N SER A 7 -3.80 -0.12 -8.57
CA SER A 7 -2.83 0.96 -8.74
C SER A 7 -2.85 2.06 -7.68
N THR A 8 -3.70 1.96 -6.65
CA THR A 8 -3.66 2.91 -5.53
C THR A 8 -2.32 2.80 -4.83
N GLN A 9 -1.67 3.95 -4.63
CA GLN A 9 -0.44 4.02 -3.89
C GLN A 9 -0.73 4.34 -2.42
N LEU A 10 -0.10 3.56 -1.56
CA LEU A 10 -0.32 3.48 -0.13
C LEU A 10 1.02 3.69 0.59
N GLY A 11 0.96 4.25 1.80
CA GLY A 11 2.14 4.42 2.63
C GLY A 11 1.83 4.26 4.11
N ILE A 12 2.84 3.88 4.89
CA ILE A 12 2.76 3.88 6.35
C ILE A 12 4.02 4.53 6.91
N LYS A 13 3.83 5.53 7.77
CA LYS A 13 4.89 6.13 8.58
C LYS A 13 4.77 5.76 10.04
N ASN A 14 5.92 5.61 10.69
CA ASN A 14 5.98 5.61 12.16
C ASN A 14 5.87 7.05 12.71
N ALA A 15 5.79 7.16 14.04
CA ALA A 15 5.74 8.45 14.73
C ALA A 15 7.01 9.31 14.54
N ALA A 16 8.15 8.71 14.18
CA ALA A 16 9.39 9.43 13.86
C ALA A 16 9.37 10.02 12.43
N GLY A 17 8.32 9.77 11.64
CA GLY A 17 8.18 10.26 10.28
C GLY A 17 8.84 9.37 9.22
N GLU A 18 9.38 8.23 9.61
CA GLU A 18 10.06 7.28 8.72
C GLU A 18 9.03 6.40 8.00
N TRP A 19 9.22 6.20 6.70
CA TRP A 19 8.42 5.25 5.92
C TRP A 19 8.81 3.81 6.31
N ILE A 20 7.84 3.07 6.82
CA ILE A 20 7.99 1.62 7.09
C ILE A 20 7.34 0.77 5.98
N LEU A 21 6.51 1.39 5.15
CA LEU A 21 5.92 0.78 3.96
C LEU A 21 5.60 1.86 2.93
N LEU A 22 5.99 1.61 1.68
CA LEU A 22 5.42 2.24 0.49
C LEU A 22 4.97 1.11 -0.44
N TYR A 23 3.73 1.16 -0.88
CA TYR A 23 3.12 0.05 -1.60
C TYR A 23 2.16 0.55 -2.69
N GLN A 24 2.32 0.02 -3.90
CA GLN A 24 1.37 0.16 -4.99
C GLN A 24 0.52 -1.10 -5.08
N VAL A 25 -0.79 -0.93 -4.93
CA VAL A 25 -1.76 -2.01 -5.10
C VAL A 25 -1.62 -2.56 -6.53
N PRO A 26 -1.36 -3.86 -6.71
CA PRO A 26 -1.19 -4.43 -8.03
C PRO A 26 -2.45 -4.24 -8.87
N ALA A 27 -2.27 -3.90 -10.13
CA ALA A 27 -3.35 -3.92 -11.09
C ALA A 27 -3.46 -5.32 -11.68
N ALA A 28 -4.64 -5.93 -11.55
CA ALA A 28 -4.95 -7.13 -12.29
C ALA A 28 -5.24 -6.76 -13.75
N THR A 29 -4.26 -6.91 -14.63
CA THR A 29 -4.54 -6.95 -16.07
C THR A 29 -5.17 -8.31 -16.35
N SER A 30 -6.50 -8.37 -16.43
CA SER A 30 -7.13 -9.54 -17.04
C SER A 30 -6.77 -9.53 -18.52
N GLY A 31 -5.68 -10.20 -18.87
CA GLY A 31 -5.52 -10.69 -20.23
C GLY A 31 -6.74 -11.58 -20.53
N THR A 32 -7.35 -11.42 -21.69
CA THR A 32 -8.50 -12.20 -22.19
C THR A 32 -8.24 -13.71 -22.33
N GLY A 33 -7.16 -14.25 -21.74
CA GLY A 33 -6.80 -15.66 -21.77
C GLY A 33 -7.05 -16.32 -20.42
N GLY A 34 -7.97 -17.29 -20.39
CA GLY A 34 -8.23 -18.15 -19.25
C GLY A 34 -6.96 -18.88 -18.80
N GLY A 35 -6.44 -18.49 -17.64
CA GLY A 35 -5.35 -19.13 -16.93
C GLY A 35 -5.60 -19.03 -15.43
N GLN A 36 -5.34 -20.12 -14.71
CA GLN A 36 -5.59 -20.28 -13.28
C GLN A 36 -4.80 -19.22 -12.49
N GLY A 37 -5.49 -18.23 -11.91
CA GLY A 37 -4.89 -17.25 -10.98
C GLY A 37 -5.09 -15.77 -11.33
N GLY A 38 -5.86 -15.44 -12.38
CA GLY A 38 -6.18 -14.05 -12.69
C GLY A 38 -7.06 -13.40 -11.62
N MET A 39 -6.58 -12.33 -10.99
CA MET A 39 -7.42 -11.46 -10.16
C MET A 39 -8.53 -10.86 -11.05
N GLY A 40 -9.78 -11.20 -10.76
CA GLY A 40 -10.93 -10.76 -11.57
C GLY A 40 -11.02 -9.24 -11.68
N GLY A 41 -11.29 -8.74 -12.88
CA GLY A 41 -11.48 -7.31 -13.17
C GLY A 41 -12.63 -6.74 -12.34
N GLY A 42 -12.29 -6.11 -11.20
CA GLY A 42 -13.26 -5.66 -10.20
C GLY A 42 -12.61 -4.90 -9.05
N SER A 43 -12.20 -3.66 -9.35
CA SER A 43 -12.13 -2.40 -8.58
C SER A 43 -12.01 -2.33 -7.03
N SER A 44 -11.57 -3.36 -6.32
CA SER A 44 -11.13 -3.23 -4.93
C SER A 44 -10.46 -4.49 -4.39
N LEU A 45 -9.24 -4.36 -3.89
CA LEU A 45 -8.56 -5.41 -3.14
C LEU A 45 -8.70 -5.15 -1.64
N VAL A 46 -8.94 -6.24 -0.89
CA VAL A 46 -8.83 -6.22 0.57
C VAL A 46 -7.39 -6.57 0.93
N LEU A 47 -6.70 -5.66 1.59
CA LEU A 47 -5.30 -5.86 2.00
C LEU A 47 -5.20 -6.15 3.50
N LEU A 48 -4.41 -7.17 3.82
CA LEU A 48 -3.91 -7.47 5.16
C LEU A 48 -2.40 -7.22 5.17
N LEU A 49 -1.99 -6.14 5.84
CA LEU A 49 -0.59 -5.75 5.93
C LEU A 49 -0.04 -6.20 7.27
N SER A 50 1.12 -6.86 7.26
CA SER A 50 1.88 -7.25 8.44
C SER A 50 3.34 -6.85 8.24
N SER A 51 4.00 -6.39 9.30
CA SER A 51 5.40 -5.99 9.30
C SER A 51 5.98 -6.19 10.70
N PRO A 52 7.23 -6.69 10.84
CA PRO A 52 7.91 -6.77 12.12
C PRO A 52 8.19 -5.38 12.74
N GLN A 53 8.09 -4.31 11.94
CA GLN A 53 8.24 -2.93 12.42
C GLN A 53 6.98 -2.40 13.14
N PHE A 54 5.87 -3.13 13.11
CA PHE A 54 4.69 -2.80 13.91
C PHE A 54 4.89 -3.23 15.35
N VAL A 55 5.04 -2.25 16.24
CA VAL A 55 5.26 -2.44 17.67
C VAL A 55 3.99 -2.09 18.43
N LYS A 56 3.56 -2.97 19.33
CA LYS A 56 2.40 -2.75 20.20
C LYS A 56 2.56 -1.45 21.01
N GLY A 57 1.47 -0.69 21.14
CA GLY A 57 1.43 0.61 21.80
C GLY A 57 1.99 1.76 20.95
N SER A 58 2.51 1.49 19.75
CA SER A 58 3.04 2.53 18.86
C SER A 58 1.98 3.06 17.91
N SER A 59 2.10 4.34 17.58
CA SER A 59 1.22 5.04 16.65
C SER A 59 1.88 5.19 15.28
N TYR A 60 1.06 5.05 14.26
CA TYR A 60 1.45 5.10 12.86
C TYR A 60 0.44 5.93 12.06
N SER A 61 0.88 6.45 10.93
CA SER A 61 0.03 7.16 9.99
C SER A 61 -0.06 6.36 8.69
N PHE A 62 -1.28 5.99 8.32
CA PHE A 62 -1.59 5.37 7.04
C PHE A 62 -1.90 6.45 6.01
N PHE A 63 -1.33 6.36 4.82
CA PHE A 63 -1.49 7.29 3.71
C PHE A 63 -2.11 6.57 2.50
N SER A 64 -3.07 7.20 1.84
CA SER A 64 -3.68 6.68 0.61
C SER A 64 -4.11 7.79 -0.35
N GLY A 65 -4.13 7.45 -1.65
CA GLY A 65 -4.58 8.35 -2.71
C GLY A 65 -3.60 9.45 -3.08
N GLY A 66 -2.34 9.33 -2.67
CA GLY A 66 -1.22 10.16 -3.12
C GLY A 66 -0.42 9.49 -4.24
N THR A 67 0.69 10.12 -4.58
CA THR A 67 1.62 9.64 -5.62
C THR A 67 3.02 9.41 -5.05
N ILE A 68 3.63 8.30 -5.41
CA ILE A 68 5.00 7.88 -5.14
C ILE A 68 5.79 8.11 -6.42
N THR A 69 6.92 8.82 -6.31
CA THR A 69 7.81 9.12 -7.44
C THR A 69 9.27 8.85 -7.08
N GLY A 70 10.08 8.53 -8.09
CA GLY A 70 11.52 8.27 -7.92
C GLY A 70 11.82 6.97 -7.16
N ASP A 71 10.87 6.05 -7.13
CA ASP A 71 10.95 4.76 -6.48
C ASP A 71 11.32 3.64 -7.46
N THR A 72 11.75 2.52 -6.89
CA THR A 72 11.86 1.23 -7.61
C THR A 72 10.78 0.29 -7.09
N THR A 73 9.82 -0.05 -7.94
CA THR A 73 8.75 -0.99 -7.59
C THR A 73 9.17 -2.43 -7.83
N VAL A 74 9.06 -3.28 -6.79
CA VAL A 74 9.23 -4.74 -6.89
C VAL A 74 8.03 -5.41 -6.22
N ASN A 75 7.25 -6.18 -7.00
CA ASN A 75 6.04 -6.87 -6.51
C ASN A 75 5.04 -5.94 -5.78
N GLY A 76 4.95 -4.68 -6.21
CA GLY A 76 4.12 -3.66 -5.60
C GLY A 76 4.76 -2.94 -4.41
N TYR A 77 5.90 -3.40 -3.88
CA TYR A 77 6.64 -2.65 -2.86
C TYR A 77 7.51 -1.59 -3.53
N ASN A 78 7.37 -0.35 -3.07
CA ASN A 78 8.14 0.76 -3.59
C ASN A 78 9.34 1.00 -2.67
N MET A 79 10.53 0.79 -3.21
CA MET A 79 11.79 1.02 -2.50
C MET A 79 12.34 2.38 -2.89
N GLY A 80 12.58 3.23 -1.89
CA GLY A 80 12.93 4.63 -2.11
C GLY A 80 11.76 5.46 -2.61
N GLY A 81 12.05 6.70 -3.04
CA GLY A 81 11.07 7.63 -3.58
C GLY A 81 10.36 8.52 -2.56
N THR A 82 9.53 9.42 -3.07
CA THR A 82 8.79 10.40 -2.29
C THR A 82 7.30 10.20 -2.49
N TYR A 83 6.56 10.02 -1.39
CA TYR A 83 5.10 10.06 -1.39
C TYR A 83 4.62 11.49 -1.19
N SER A 84 3.73 11.97 -2.06
CA SER A 84 3.16 13.31 -2.02
C SER A 84 1.64 13.29 -2.21
N GLY A 85 0.94 14.26 -1.59
CA GLY A 85 -0.51 14.40 -1.65
C GLY A 85 -1.28 13.34 -0.86
N GLY A 86 -2.53 13.09 -1.28
CA GLY A 86 -3.42 12.10 -0.67
C GLY A 86 -3.98 12.50 0.70
N THR A 87 -4.54 11.52 1.39
CA THR A 87 -5.09 11.66 2.75
C THR A 87 -4.35 10.76 3.72
N SER A 88 -4.36 11.13 5.00
CA SER A 88 -3.77 10.33 6.07
C SER A 88 -4.76 10.01 7.19
N LYS A 89 -4.58 8.86 7.83
CA LYS A 89 -5.31 8.44 9.02
C LYS A 89 -4.35 7.79 10.00
N SER A 90 -4.38 8.23 11.25
CA SER A 90 -3.56 7.64 12.30
C SER A 90 -4.21 6.40 12.90
N PHE A 91 -3.39 5.44 13.32
CA PHE A 91 -3.82 4.28 14.07
C PHE A 91 -2.75 3.88 15.11
N THR A 92 -3.19 3.19 16.15
CA THR A 92 -2.30 2.62 17.18
C THR A 92 -2.39 1.10 17.10
N VAL A 93 -1.25 0.43 17.20
CA VAL A 93 -1.20 -1.04 17.26
C VAL A 93 -1.54 -1.46 18.70
N ASN A 94 -2.59 -2.25 18.86
CA ASN A 94 -3.07 -2.72 20.18
C ASN A 94 -2.56 -4.12 20.53
#